data_AF-A0A8T4LF68-F1
#
_entry.id   AF-A0A8T4LF68-F1
#
_cell.length_a   1.000
_cell.length_b   1.000
_cell.length_c   1.000
_cell.angle_alpha   90.00
_cell.angle_beta   90.00
_cell.angle_gamma   90.00
#
_symmetry.space_group_name_H-M   'P 1'
#
loop_
_entity.id
_entity.type
_entity.pdbx_description
1 polymer ?
#
loop_
_entity_poly.entity_id
_entity_poly.type
_entity_poly.pdbx_seq_one_letter_code
_entity_poly.pdbx_strand_id
1 'polypeptide(L)'
;NMMAEWGYGSHPEELKNIIIKSREQMVKYLTEPKIEDPNGKKDDKGKLIMIQNPYYRKLDRKQAEKIAKDHIKATFDIGHANTWAKYFNAENPNLSEDERKKKFDVWLLDQVKDLSKAGVLGHIHLSDNFGYYDEHLSPGMGNAPMEKFMEIIRKDPNYEGKVIVEWGSQPSVEQRSEAMLGAWAKLASSPIYRIEGRGPKWTDIENSGYFGRMSSPANIVGNYGSSMGKDWALWSYSEAPIE
;
A
#
# COMPACT_ATOMS: atom_id res chain seq x y z
N ASN A 1 -8.73 4.12 2.71
CA ASN A 1 -7.81 3.84 1.58
C ASN A 1 -7.97 4.92 0.53
N MET A 2 -6.87 5.33 -0.08
CA MET A 2 -6.78 6.53 -0.92
C MET A 2 -6.70 6.21 -2.42
N MET A 3 -7.48 5.23 -2.88
CA MET A 3 -7.54 4.91 -4.31
C MET A 3 -8.28 6.02 -5.06
N ALA A 4 -7.69 6.53 -6.13
CA ALA A 4 -8.24 7.68 -6.84
C ALA A 4 -9.67 7.48 -7.37
N GLU A 5 -10.07 6.22 -7.64
CA GLU A 5 -11.40 5.89 -8.17
C GLU A 5 -12.50 5.84 -7.11
N TRP A 6 -12.19 5.88 -5.82
CA TRP A 6 -13.16 5.60 -4.74
C TRP A 6 -13.94 6.82 -4.26
N GLY A 7 -13.75 7.99 -4.89
CA GLY A 7 -14.50 9.21 -4.59
C GLY A 7 -14.09 9.86 -3.27
N TYR A 8 -15.03 10.51 -2.58
CA TYR A 8 -14.75 11.33 -1.40
C TYR A 8 -14.04 10.54 -0.28
N GLY A 9 -12.98 11.13 0.26
CA GLY A 9 -12.12 10.52 1.28
C GLY A 9 -10.89 9.82 0.70
N SER A 10 -10.77 9.80 -0.63
CA SER A 10 -9.63 9.21 -1.32
C SER A 10 -8.50 10.19 -1.56
N HIS A 11 -8.77 11.50 -1.49
CA HIS A 11 -7.75 12.54 -1.54
C HIS A 11 -7.13 12.77 -0.15
N PRO A 12 -5.81 13.01 -0.03
CA PRO A 12 -5.14 13.22 1.27
C PRO A 12 -5.79 14.29 2.15
N GLU A 13 -6.20 15.43 1.58
CA GLU A 13 -6.88 16.49 2.34
C GLU A 13 -8.25 16.07 2.85
N GLU A 14 -9.00 15.28 2.07
CA GLU A 14 -10.30 14.76 2.47
C GLU A 14 -10.15 13.75 3.60
N LEU A 15 -9.17 12.85 3.49
CA LEU A 15 -8.82 11.91 4.55
C LEU A 15 -8.49 12.64 5.85
N LYS A 16 -7.64 13.68 5.78
CA LYS A 16 -7.31 14.53 6.94
C LYS A 16 -8.56 15.13 7.55
N ASN A 17 -9.44 15.71 6.73
CA ASN A 17 -10.69 16.33 7.17
C ASN A 17 -11.64 15.33 7.82
N ILE A 18 -11.78 14.13 7.25
CA ILE A 18 -12.61 13.04 7.81
C ILE A 18 -12.10 12.67 9.20
N ILE A 19 -10.79 12.47 9.37
CA ILE A 19 -10.22 12.10 10.66
C ILE A 19 -10.38 13.22 11.70
N ILE A 20 -10.06 14.46 11.35
CA ILE A 20 -10.17 15.60 12.28
C ILE A 20 -11.63 15.81 12.71
N LYS A 21 -12.57 15.83 11.77
CA LYS A 21 -14.01 15.98 12.09
C LYS A 21 -14.55 14.80 12.89
N SER A 22 -14.08 13.58 12.61
CA SER A 22 -14.45 12.40 13.40
C SER A 22 -13.95 12.51 14.84
N ARG A 23 -12.75 13.06 15.07
CA ARG A 23 -12.23 13.34 16.41
C ARG A 23 -13.06 14.38 17.13
N GLU A 24 -13.38 15.49 16.47
CA GLU A 24 -14.26 16.53 17.03
C GLU A 24 -15.64 15.97 17.41
N GLN A 25 -16.21 15.12 16.56
CA GLN A 25 -17.50 14.49 16.84
C GLN A 25 -17.42 13.50 18.00
N MET A 26 -16.35 12.72 18.10
CA MET A 26 -16.10 11.85 19.26
C MET A 26 -15.97 12.66 20.55
N VAL A 27 -15.30 13.82 20.52
CA VAL A 27 -15.22 14.73 21.67
C VAL A 27 -16.63 15.14 22.11
N LYS A 28 -17.48 15.61 21.19
CA LYS A 28 -18.88 15.95 21.50
C LYS A 28 -19.62 14.77 22.12
N TYR A 29 -19.47 13.57 21.56
CA TYR A 29 -20.10 12.35 22.08
C TYR A 29 -19.64 11.98 23.49
N LEU A 30 -18.42 12.33 23.88
CA LEU A 30 -17.92 12.02 25.22
C LEU A 30 -18.25 13.12 26.25
N THR A 31 -18.44 14.37 25.81
CA THR A 31 -18.57 15.55 26.69
C THR A 31 -19.95 16.19 26.73
N GLU A 32 -20.81 15.99 25.73
CA GLU A 32 -22.11 16.65 25.66
C GLU A 32 -23.24 15.73 26.15
N PRO A 33 -24.14 16.19 27.03
CA PRO A 33 -25.25 15.36 27.50
C PRO A 33 -26.32 15.14 26.43
N LYS A 34 -26.41 15.98 25.40
CA LYS A 34 -27.35 15.85 24.29
C LYS A 34 -26.61 16.05 22.97
N ILE A 35 -27.00 15.28 21.96
CA ILE A 35 -26.39 15.31 20.62
C ILE A 35 -27.49 15.26 19.56
N GLU A 36 -27.17 15.66 18.33
CA GLU A 36 -28.04 15.43 17.18
C GLU A 36 -28.22 13.92 16.96
N ASP A 37 -29.42 13.48 16.56
CA ASP A 37 -29.70 12.08 16.27
C ASP A 37 -28.76 11.56 15.17
N PRO A 38 -27.88 10.58 15.48
CA PRO A 38 -26.94 10.02 14.52
C PRO A 38 -27.64 9.39 13.30
N ASN A 39 -28.91 9.00 13.43
CA ASN A 39 -29.70 8.44 12.33
C ASN A 39 -30.26 9.51 11.39
N GLY A 40 -29.97 10.79 11.64
CA GLY A 40 -30.37 11.90 10.78
C GLY A 40 -31.86 12.25 10.87
N LYS A 41 -32.55 11.83 11.94
CA LYS A 41 -33.97 12.14 12.12
C LYS A 41 -34.17 13.65 12.29
N LYS A 42 -35.12 14.20 11.53
CA LYS A 42 -35.46 15.62 11.52
C LYS A 42 -36.81 15.87 12.16
N ASP A 43 -36.99 17.05 12.73
CA ASP A 43 -38.29 17.55 13.16
C ASP A 43 -39.13 18.01 11.95
N ASP A 44 -40.38 18.41 12.21
CA ASP A 44 -41.32 18.88 11.19
C ASP A 44 -40.84 20.16 10.47
N LYS A 45 -39.80 20.82 10.99
CA LYS A 45 -39.16 22.01 10.41
C LYS A 45 -37.86 21.67 9.66
N GLY A 46 -37.53 20.39 9.52
CA GLY A 46 -36.35 19.90 8.82
C GLY A 46 -35.03 20.01 9.61
N LYS A 47 -35.07 20.36 10.90
CA LYS A 47 -33.88 20.43 11.77
C LYS A 47 -33.62 19.08 12.43
N LEU A 48 -32.35 18.72 12.60
CA LEU A 48 -31.99 17.50 13.32
C LEU A 48 -32.51 17.53 14.76
N ILE A 49 -33.15 16.43 15.18
CA ILE A 49 -33.63 16.31 16.54
C ILE A 49 -32.46 16.09 17.49
N MET A 50 -32.56 16.65 18.70
CA MET A 50 -31.59 16.42 19.76
C MET A 50 -32.05 15.24 20.63
N ILE A 51 -31.19 14.25 20.83
CA ILE A 51 -31.42 13.09 21.68
C ILE A 51 -30.55 13.16 22.94
N GLN A 52 -30.95 12.42 23.98
CA GLN A 52 -30.08 12.18 25.12
C GLN A 52 -28.89 11.35 24.64
N ASN A 53 -27.68 11.82 24.88
CA ASN A 53 -26.47 11.19 24.36
C ASN A 53 -26.17 9.86 25.11
N PRO A 54 -26.23 8.69 24.44
CA PRO A 54 -25.94 7.41 25.07
C PRO A 54 -24.44 7.19 25.33
N TYR A 55 -23.59 7.98 24.67
CA TYR A 55 -22.13 7.88 24.78
C TYR A 55 -21.54 8.86 25.79
N TYR A 56 -22.36 9.70 26.43
CA TYR A 56 -21.89 10.72 27.36
C TYR A 56 -21.16 10.10 28.55
N ARG A 57 -19.90 10.50 28.76
CA ARG A 57 -19.03 9.97 29.82
C ARG A 57 -18.67 10.99 30.90
N LYS A 58 -19.19 12.23 30.81
CA LYS A 58 -18.81 13.35 31.70
C LYS A 58 -17.30 13.59 31.74
N LEU A 59 -16.60 13.28 30.65
CA LEU A 59 -15.15 13.53 30.56
C LEU A 59 -14.90 15.02 30.41
N ASP A 60 -13.74 15.48 30.88
CA ASP A 60 -13.27 16.79 30.48
C ASP A 60 -12.88 16.80 29.00
N ARG A 61 -12.92 17.99 28.40
CA ARG A 61 -12.68 18.14 26.96
C ARG A 61 -11.28 17.66 26.55
N LYS A 62 -10.26 17.90 27.36
CA LYS A 62 -8.87 17.57 27.05
C LYS A 62 -8.63 16.06 27.07
N GLN A 63 -9.25 15.36 28.03
CA GLN A 63 -9.27 13.90 28.11
C GLN A 63 -9.98 13.30 26.89
N ALA A 64 -11.14 13.84 26.51
CA ALA A 64 -11.87 13.39 25.33
C ALA A 64 -11.07 13.60 24.04
N GLU A 65 -10.40 14.75 23.89
CA GLU A 65 -9.53 15.06 22.74
C GLU A 65 -8.35 14.09 22.66
N LYS A 66 -7.74 13.74 23.80
CA LYS A 66 -6.67 12.74 23.84
C LYS A 66 -7.17 11.36 23.39
N ILE A 67 -8.29 10.88 23.95
CA ILE A 67 -8.90 9.60 23.57
C ILE A 67 -9.21 9.59 22.06
N ALA A 68 -9.83 10.65 21.54
CA ALA A 68 -10.15 10.75 20.12
C ALA A 68 -8.89 10.70 19.24
N LYS A 69 -7.83 11.40 19.62
CA LYS A 69 -6.55 11.39 18.89
C LYS A 69 -5.88 10.02 18.90
N ASP A 70 -5.94 9.31 20.03
CA ASP A 70 -5.30 8.01 20.20
C ASP A 70 -6.02 6.91 19.41
N HIS A 71 -7.36 6.98 19.30
CA HIS A 71 -8.17 5.93 18.69
C HIS A 71 -8.57 6.18 17.23
N ILE A 72 -8.72 7.44 16.81
CA ILE A 72 -9.16 7.77 15.44
C ILE A 72 -7.94 8.22 14.64
N LYS A 73 -7.39 7.30 13.87
CA LYS A 73 -6.27 7.51 12.94
C LYS A 73 -6.59 6.78 11.62
N ALA A 74 -5.90 7.14 10.56
CA ALA A 74 -6.02 6.52 9.24
C ALA A 74 -4.93 5.48 8.99
N THR A 75 -5.28 4.48 8.19
CA THR A 75 -4.30 3.66 7.47
C THR A 75 -3.95 4.36 6.17
N PHE A 76 -2.66 4.62 5.96
CA PHE A 76 -2.14 5.20 4.74
C PHE A 76 -1.44 4.14 3.92
N ASP A 77 -1.87 3.98 2.69
CA ASP A 77 -1.27 3.07 1.73
C ASP A 77 -0.61 3.88 0.61
N ILE A 78 0.69 3.69 0.45
CA ILE A 78 1.47 4.42 -0.54
C ILE A 78 1.25 3.92 -1.97
N GLY A 79 0.94 2.64 -2.17
CA GLY A 79 0.56 2.09 -3.47
C GLY A 79 -0.77 2.68 -3.92
N HIS A 80 -1.80 2.64 -3.07
CA HIS A 80 -3.08 3.29 -3.37
C HIS A 80 -2.89 4.78 -3.69
N ALA A 81 -2.06 5.48 -2.91
CA ALA A 81 -1.78 6.90 -3.15
C ALA A 81 -1.09 7.12 -4.52
N ASN A 82 -0.18 6.23 -4.91
CA ASN A 82 0.56 6.33 -6.17
C ASN A 82 -0.36 6.23 -7.41
N THR A 83 -1.54 5.61 -7.30
CA THR A 83 -2.54 5.57 -8.39
C THR A 83 -3.05 6.96 -8.81
N TRP A 84 -2.88 7.99 -7.98
CA TRP A 84 -3.19 9.37 -8.34
C TRP A 84 -2.23 9.93 -9.41
N ALA A 85 -1.08 9.31 -9.66
CA ALA A 85 -0.10 9.76 -10.64
C ALA A 85 -0.70 9.93 -12.04
N LYS A 86 -1.59 9.01 -12.45
CA LYS A 86 -2.24 9.07 -13.78
C LYS A 86 -3.13 10.30 -13.99
N TYR A 87 -3.66 10.89 -12.92
CA TYR A 87 -4.50 12.10 -12.99
C TYR A 87 -3.70 13.40 -12.81
N PHE A 88 -2.50 13.32 -12.22
CA PHE A 88 -1.74 14.49 -11.82
C PHE A 88 -1.25 15.29 -13.02
N ASN A 89 -1.77 16.51 -13.22
CA ASN A 89 -1.44 17.38 -14.36
C ASN A 89 -1.58 16.67 -15.73
N ALA A 90 -2.55 15.74 -15.84
CA ALA A 90 -2.73 14.93 -17.04
C ALA A 90 -2.91 15.77 -18.32
N GLU A 91 -3.58 16.91 -18.18
CA GLU A 91 -3.95 17.83 -19.26
C GLU A 91 -2.87 18.82 -19.66
N ASN A 92 -1.74 18.90 -18.94
CA ASN A 92 -0.68 19.85 -19.27
C ASN A 92 0.22 19.29 -20.40
N PRO A 93 0.16 19.85 -21.63
CA PRO A 93 0.92 19.33 -22.77
C PRO A 93 2.42 19.65 -22.70
N ASN A 94 2.82 20.56 -21.80
CA ASN A 94 4.20 21.02 -21.68
C ASN A 94 5.04 20.20 -20.69
N LEU A 95 4.52 19.09 -20.19
CA LEU A 95 5.22 18.20 -19.25
C LEU A 95 5.33 16.80 -19.83
N SER A 96 6.55 16.30 -19.91
CA SER A 96 6.79 14.88 -20.15
C SER A 96 6.26 14.02 -18.99
N GLU A 97 6.04 12.73 -19.24
CA GLU A 97 5.58 11.77 -18.22
C GLU A 97 6.54 11.71 -17.02
N ASP A 98 7.85 11.71 -17.28
CA ASP A 98 8.88 11.71 -16.23
C ASP A 98 8.86 12.99 -15.37
N GLU A 99 8.69 14.16 -15.99
CA GLU A 99 8.59 15.43 -15.26
C GLU A 99 7.31 15.48 -14.42
N ARG A 100 6.21 14.97 -14.96
CA ARG A 100 4.93 14.85 -14.26
C ARG A 100 5.06 13.94 -13.06
N LYS A 101 5.67 12.77 -13.21
CA LYS A 101 5.92 11.81 -12.13
C LYS A 101 6.81 12.41 -11.03
N LYS A 102 7.90 13.11 -11.39
CA LYS A 102 8.76 13.79 -10.40
C LYS A 102 8.00 14.85 -9.60
N LYS A 103 7.15 15.64 -10.26
CA LYS A 103 6.32 16.65 -9.59
C LYS A 103 5.25 16.00 -8.70
N PHE A 104 4.64 14.91 -9.17
CA PHE A 104 3.71 14.12 -8.39
C PHE A 104 4.36 13.56 -7.12
N ASP A 105 5.57 13.01 -7.21
CA ASP A 105 6.27 12.46 -6.05
C ASP A 105 6.57 13.53 -5.00
N VAL A 106 7.00 14.72 -5.43
CA VAL A 106 7.20 15.85 -4.50
C VAL A 106 5.88 16.22 -3.82
N TRP A 107 4.80 16.35 -4.60
CA TRP A 107 3.47 16.65 -4.07
C TRP A 107 3.00 15.58 -3.07
N LEU A 108 3.09 14.30 -3.43
CA LEU A 108 2.65 13.18 -2.60
C LEU A 108 3.43 13.13 -1.29
N LEU A 109 4.75 13.30 -1.33
CA LEU A 109 5.58 13.33 -0.13
C LEU A 109 5.25 14.53 0.77
N ASP A 110 4.87 15.68 0.19
CA ASP A 110 4.41 16.83 0.97
C ASP A 110 3.04 16.59 1.62
N GLN A 111 2.11 15.91 0.93
CA GLN A 111 0.85 15.45 1.53
C GLN A 111 1.11 14.50 2.70
N VAL A 112 2.03 13.54 2.55
CA VAL A 112 2.41 12.62 3.63
C VAL A 112 2.96 13.38 4.83
N LYS A 113 3.85 14.37 4.63
CA LYS A 113 4.38 15.20 5.73
C LYS A 113 3.28 15.95 6.46
N ASP A 114 2.30 16.49 5.74
CA ASP A 114 1.18 17.20 6.36
C ASP A 114 0.29 16.26 7.18
N LEU A 115 -0.01 15.06 6.66
CA LEU A 115 -0.75 14.02 7.37
C LEU A 115 -0.01 13.52 8.62
N SER A 116 1.30 13.29 8.51
CA SER A 116 2.18 12.92 9.62
C SER A 116 2.15 13.99 10.71
N LYS A 117 2.38 15.26 10.36
CA LYS A 117 2.35 16.40 11.32
C LYS A 117 0.99 16.58 11.99
N ALA A 118 -0.11 16.33 11.27
CA ALA A 118 -1.46 16.36 11.82
C ALA A 118 -1.77 15.17 12.75
N GLY A 119 -0.84 14.21 12.87
CA GLY A 119 -0.99 13.00 13.68
C GLY A 119 -2.16 12.14 13.23
N VAL A 120 -2.52 12.19 11.93
CA VAL A 120 -3.62 11.39 11.37
C VAL A 120 -3.17 9.99 10.95
N LEU A 121 -1.87 9.78 10.72
CA LEU A 121 -1.32 8.47 10.37
C LEU A 121 -1.28 7.53 11.58
N GLY A 122 -1.92 6.36 11.49
CA GLY A 122 -1.94 5.34 12.55
C GLY A 122 -1.42 3.98 12.10
N HIS A 123 -1.61 3.62 10.83
CA HIS A 123 -1.07 2.42 10.22
C HIS A 123 -0.57 2.75 8.82
N ILE A 124 0.43 2.02 8.36
CA ILE A 124 0.99 2.18 7.03
C ILE A 124 0.98 0.86 6.31
N HIS A 125 0.52 0.89 5.07
CA HIS A 125 0.60 -0.21 4.13
C HIS A 125 1.64 0.11 3.05
N LEU A 126 2.52 -0.86 2.78
CA LEU A 126 3.54 -0.79 1.76
C LEU A 126 3.20 -1.78 0.65
N SER A 127 2.81 -1.24 -0.48
CA SER A 127 2.61 -1.92 -1.75
C SER A 127 3.19 -1.02 -2.84
N ASP A 128 3.64 -1.60 -3.93
CA ASP A 128 4.20 -0.84 -5.06
C ASP A 128 3.38 -1.08 -6.32
N ASN A 129 3.45 -0.13 -7.24
CA ASN A 129 2.73 -0.16 -8.51
C ASN A 129 3.34 0.88 -9.47
N PHE A 130 2.82 0.94 -10.69
CA PHE A 130 3.30 1.88 -11.71
C PHE A 130 2.56 3.23 -11.70
N GLY A 131 1.64 3.44 -10.76
CA GLY A 131 0.85 4.67 -10.64
C GLY A 131 -0.40 4.71 -11.52
N TYR A 132 -0.78 3.57 -12.11
CA TYR A 132 -1.96 3.43 -12.95
C TYR A 132 -3.06 2.61 -12.27
N TYR A 133 -2.74 1.41 -11.82
CA TYR A 133 -3.64 0.56 -11.05
C TYR A 133 -2.96 0.15 -9.74
N ASP A 134 -3.75 -0.43 -8.86
CA ASP A 134 -3.23 -1.01 -7.64
C ASP A 134 -2.75 -2.44 -7.88
N GLU A 135 -1.53 -2.55 -8.41
CA GLU A 135 -0.96 -3.83 -8.79
C GLU A 135 -0.42 -4.64 -7.61
N HIS A 136 -0.29 -4.07 -6.39
CA HIS A 136 0.28 -4.78 -5.23
C HIS A 136 1.62 -5.49 -5.52
N LEU A 137 2.52 -4.84 -6.26
CA LEU A 137 3.88 -5.33 -6.50
C LEU A 137 4.70 -5.27 -5.21
N SER A 138 5.77 -6.07 -5.16
CA SER A 138 6.73 -6.01 -4.06
C SER A 138 7.41 -4.63 -4.03
N PRO A 139 7.64 -4.04 -2.84
CA PRO A 139 8.31 -2.75 -2.72
C PRO A 139 9.62 -2.68 -3.50
N GLY A 140 9.72 -1.68 -4.38
CA GLY A 140 10.87 -1.42 -5.25
C GLY A 140 10.79 -2.07 -6.64
N MET A 141 9.69 -2.73 -6.99
CA MET A 141 9.42 -3.20 -8.36
C MET A 141 8.62 -2.19 -9.18
N GLY A 142 7.92 -1.27 -8.54
CA GLY A 142 7.13 -0.22 -9.18
C GLY A 142 7.87 1.12 -9.17
N ASN A 143 7.10 2.20 -9.12
CA ASN A 143 7.62 3.56 -9.13
C ASN A 143 7.13 4.43 -7.97
N ALA A 144 6.46 3.87 -6.96
CA ALA A 144 6.06 4.64 -5.79
C ALA A 144 7.31 5.20 -5.06
N PRO A 145 7.26 6.42 -4.50
CA PRO A 145 8.42 7.06 -3.84
C PRO A 145 8.69 6.49 -2.43
N MET A 146 8.79 5.16 -2.35
CA MET A 146 8.76 4.35 -1.13
C MET A 146 9.89 4.67 -0.15
N GLU A 147 11.13 4.83 -0.64
CA GLU A 147 12.29 5.10 0.22
C GLU A 147 12.14 6.43 0.96
N LYS A 148 11.79 7.50 0.23
CA LYS A 148 11.56 8.83 0.79
C LYS A 148 10.33 8.86 1.69
N PHE A 149 9.27 8.13 1.32
CA PHE A 149 8.10 7.94 2.15
C PHE A 149 8.50 7.31 3.50
N MET A 150 9.22 6.19 3.48
CA MET A 150 9.69 5.52 4.70
C MET A 150 10.67 6.38 5.51
N GLU A 151 11.48 7.21 4.86
CA GLU A 151 12.35 8.18 5.55
C GLU A 151 11.53 9.21 6.36
N ILE A 152 10.47 9.77 5.77
CA ILE A 152 9.55 10.70 6.47
C ILE A 152 8.95 10.03 7.70
N ILE A 153 8.44 8.82 7.53
CA ILE A 153 7.75 8.08 8.58
C ILE A 153 8.71 7.70 9.72
N ARG A 154 9.92 7.20 9.41
CA ARG A 154 10.94 6.86 10.42
C ARG A 154 11.43 8.07 11.21
N LYS A 155 11.44 9.25 10.58
CA LYS A 155 11.86 10.50 11.22
C LYS A 155 10.74 11.20 11.99
N ASP A 156 9.49 10.78 11.84
CA ASP A 156 8.37 11.35 12.58
C ASP A 156 8.34 10.81 14.03
N PRO A 157 8.65 11.64 15.04
CA PRO A 157 8.64 11.19 16.43
C PRO A 157 7.23 10.85 16.96
N ASN A 158 6.17 11.21 16.22
CA ASN A 158 4.78 10.95 16.62
C ASN A 158 4.18 9.70 15.98
N TYR A 159 4.91 9.04 15.07
CA TYR A 159 4.44 7.83 14.43
C TYR A 159 4.84 6.60 15.24
N GLU A 160 3.85 6.01 15.91
CA GLU A 160 3.99 4.76 16.68
C GLU A 160 3.30 3.57 15.99
N GLY A 161 2.78 3.81 14.78
CA GLY A 161 1.99 2.85 14.03
C GLY A 161 2.79 1.66 13.51
N LYS A 162 2.07 0.61 13.13
CA LYS A 162 2.69 -0.53 12.42
C LYS A 162 2.77 -0.23 10.93
N VAL A 163 3.90 -0.63 10.36
CA VAL A 163 4.13 -0.68 8.92
C VAL A 163 3.94 -2.12 8.48
N ILE A 164 3.00 -2.36 7.57
CA ILE A 164 2.63 -3.67 7.05
C ILE A 164 2.95 -3.67 5.56
N VAL A 165 3.61 -4.71 5.07
CA VAL A 165 3.79 -4.90 3.63
C VAL A 165 2.59 -5.67 3.11
N GLU A 166 1.88 -5.12 2.13
CA GLU A 166 0.71 -5.76 1.55
C GLU A 166 1.09 -6.63 0.36
N TRP A 167 0.45 -7.80 0.28
CA TRP A 167 0.66 -8.81 -0.75
C TRP A 167 -0.57 -8.84 -1.67
N GLY A 168 -0.39 -9.17 -2.95
CA GLY A 168 -1.50 -9.25 -3.90
C GLY A 168 -1.14 -9.88 -5.24
N SER A 169 -0.12 -9.36 -5.95
CA SER A 169 0.20 -9.80 -7.32
C SER A 169 1.62 -10.37 -7.49
N GLN A 170 2.26 -10.82 -6.41
CA GLN A 170 3.56 -11.48 -6.47
C GLN A 170 3.47 -12.82 -7.25
N PRO A 171 4.37 -13.06 -8.24
CA PRO A 171 4.33 -14.28 -9.05
C PRO A 171 4.85 -15.50 -8.28
N SER A 172 3.98 -16.52 -8.12
CA SER A 172 4.29 -17.89 -7.64
C SER A 172 4.19 -18.19 -6.13
N VAL A 173 4.27 -19.49 -5.79
CA VAL A 173 3.93 -20.19 -4.53
C VAL A 173 4.61 -19.68 -3.24
N GLU A 174 5.52 -18.71 -3.34
CA GLU A 174 6.17 -18.01 -2.21
C GLU A 174 5.50 -16.65 -1.88
N GLN A 175 4.29 -16.38 -2.40
CA GLN A 175 3.52 -15.11 -2.33
C GLN A 175 3.61 -14.32 -1.01
N ARG A 176 3.73 -15.01 0.14
CA ARG A 176 3.79 -14.35 1.47
C ARG A 176 5.18 -13.81 1.82
N SER A 177 6.23 -14.44 1.32
CA SER A 177 7.61 -14.11 1.68
C SER A 177 8.17 -13.03 0.76
N GLU A 178 7.80 -13.02 -0.52
CA GLU A 178 8.39 -12.11 -1.51
C GLU A 178 8.12 -10.63 -1.25
N ALA A 179 6.90 -10.27 -0.83
CA ALA A 179 6.56 -8.89 -0.52
C ALA A 179 7.43 -8.37 0.65
N MET A 180 7.50 -9.15 1.74
CA MET A 180 8.31 -8.84 2.91
C MET A 180 9.81 -8.84 2.61
N LEU A 181 10.30 -9.81 1.84
CA LEU A 181 11.71 -9.89 1.42
C LEU A 181 12.09 -8.72 0.51
N GLY A 182 11.21 -8.32 -0.41
CA GLY A 182 11.39 -7.12 -1.23
C GLY A 182 11.48 -5.85 -0.38
N ALA A 183 10.57 -5.70 0.59
CA ALA A 183 10.62 -4.61 1.55
C ALA A 183 11.92 -4.59 2.37
N TRP A 184 12.41 -5.75 2.82
CA TRP A 184 13.68 -5.83 3.54
C TRP A 184 14.86 -5.46 2.64
N ALA A 185 14.91 -5.98 1.42
CA ALA A 185 15.97 -5.73 0.46
C ALA A 185 16.08 -4.24 0.07
N LYS A 186 14.94 -3.55 -0.04
CA LYS A 186 14.87 -2.17 -0.52
C LYS A 186 14.79 -1.12 0.57
N LEU A 187 14.09 -1.39 1.66
CA LEU A 187 13.74 -0.36 2.65
C LEU A 187 14.48 -0.50 3.97
N ALA A 188 14.82 -1.72 4.39
CA ALA A 188 15.36 -1.96 5.73
C ALA A 188 16.87 -1.69 5.85
N SER A 189 17.56 -1.33 4.77
CA SER A 189 19.03 -1.27 4.69
C SER A 189 19.70 -2.51 5.28
N SER A 190 18.97 -3.63 5.32
CA SER A 190 19.40 -4.87 5.94
C SER A 190 20.00 -5.71 4.82
N PRO A 191 21.31 -5.97 4.85
CA PRO A 191 21.86 -6.94 3.91
C PRO A 191 21.21 -8.30 4.19
N ILE A 192 20.41 -8.78 3.23
CA ILE A 192 19.83 -10.11 3.29
C ILE A 192 20.96 -11.09 2.98
N TYR A 193 21.62 -11.54 4.04
CA TYR A 193 22.55 -12.66 3.94
C TYR A 193 21.77 -13.96 4.11
N ARG A 194 22.02 -14.96 3.25
CA ARG A 194 21.74 -16.34 3.65
C ARG A 194 22.59 -16.62 4.89
N ILE A 195 21.99 -17.13 5.97
CA ILE A 195 22.69 -17.62 7.18
C ILE A 195 23.40 -18.92 6.79
N GLU A 196 24.37 -18.84 5.86
CA GLU A 196 25.22 -19.94 5.40
C GLU A 196 26.38 -19.47 4.50
N GLY A 197 26.77 -18.18 4.54
CA GLY A 197 28.03 -17.71 3.96
C GLY A 197 28.20 -17.86 2.44
N ARG A 198 27.12 -18.14 1.70
CA ARG A 198 27.14 -18.26 0.23
C ARG A 198 26.54 -17.00 -0.39
N GLY A 199 27.38 -16.20 -1.05
CA GLY A 199 26.92 -15.11 -1.92
C GLY A 199 26.08 -15.63 -3.09
N PRO A 200 25.33 -14.75 -3.78
CA PRO A 200 24.51 -15.14 -4.94
C PRO A 200 25.41 -15.73 -6.03
N LYS A 201 25.08 -16.94 -6.49
CA LYS A 201 25.78 -17.61 -7.59
C LYS A 201 25.04 -17.35 -8.90
N TRP A 202 25.77 -17.47 -10.01
CA TRP A 202 25.16 -17.42 -11.35
C TRP A 202 23.98 -18.39 -11.49
N THR A 203 24.09 -19.56 -10.87
CA THR A 203 23.01 -20.55 -10.81
C THR A 203 21.75 -20.08 -10.08
N ASP A 204 21.81 -19.09 -9.17
CA ASP A 204 20.62 -18.54 -8.53
C ASP A 204 19.87 -17.57 -9.48
N ILE A 205 20.59 -16.90 -10.38
CA ILE A 205 20.02 -16.05 -11.45
C ILE A 205 19.48 -16.93 -12.59
N GLU A 206 20.24 -17.94 -12.98
CA GLU A 206 19.88 -18.96 -13.97
C GLU A 206 18.69 -19.84 -13.52
N ASN A 207 18.65 -20.24 -12.24
CA ASN A 207 17.53 -21.00 -11.64
C ASN A 207 16.39 -20.14 -11.11
N SER A 208 16.35 -18.83 -11.46
CA SER A 208 15.07 -18.10 -11.48
C SER A 208 14.10 -18.75 -12.49
N GLY A 209 14.61 -19.69 -13.28
CA GLY A 209 13.85 -20.65 -14.04
C GLY A 209 13.27 -20.03 -15.29
N TYR A 210 12.72 -20.86 -16.17
CA TYR A 210 12.29 -20.44 -17.50
C TYR A 210 11.22 -19.34 -17.40
N PHE A 211 11.62 -18.09 -17.68
CA PHE A 211 10.81 -16.89 -17.44
C PHE A 211 10.24 -16.78 -16.01
N GLY A 212 11.07 -16.98 -14.98
CA GLY A 212 10.63 -16.78 -13.59
C GLY A 212 9.86 -17.97 -12.99
N ARG A 213 9.96 -19.17 -13.58
CA ARG A 213 9.29 -20.39 -13.09
C ARG A 213 10.29 -21.40 -12.56
N MET A 214 10.15 -21.85 -11.30
CA MET A 214 11.04 -22.85 -10.67
C MET A 214 11.02 -24.27 -11.27
N SER A 215 10.33 -24.50 -12.39
CA SER A 215 10.35 -25.78 -13.09
C SER A 215 10.74 -25.59 -14.56
N SER A 216 11.53 -26.54 -15.07
CA SER A 216 11.70 -26.68 -16.52
C SER A 216 10.33 -26.96 -17.14
N PRO A 217 10.03 -26.45 -18.35
CA PRO A 217 8.78 -26.73 -19.05
C PRO A 217 8.53 -28.23 -19.09
N ALA A 218 7.34 -28.68 -18.68
CA ALA A 218 6.98 -30.09 -18.74
C ALA A 218 6.96 -30.65 -20.17
N ASN A 219 6.89 -29.77 -21.17
CA ASN A 219 6.95 -30.12 -22.59
C ASN A 219 7.88 -29.13 -23.31
N ILE A 220 8.95 -29.64 -23.89
CA ILE A 220 9.81 -28.92 -24.84
C ILE A 220 9.51 -29.51 -26.21
N VAL A 221 9.01 -28.70 -27.15
CA VAL A 221 8.63 -29.13 -28.50
C VAL A 221 9.46 -28.43 -29.57
N GLY A 222 9.70 -29.10 -30.69
CA GLY A 222 10.46 -28.58 -31.83
C GLY A 222 11.98 -28.69 -31.66
N ASN A 223 12.74 -27.91 -32.44
CA ASN A 223 14.20 -28.02 -32.60
C ASN A 223 15.00 -27.89 -31.28
N TYR A 224 14.40 -27.34 -30.22
CA TYR A 224 15.02 -27.25 -28.89
C TYR A 224 14.97 -28.58 -28.10
N GLY A 225 14.02 -29.48 -28.38
CA GLY A 225 13.96 -30.80 -27.75
C GLY A 225 14.99 -31.78 -28.32
N SER A 226 15.29 -31.64 -29.61
CA SER A 226 16.23 -32.51 -30.35
C SER A 226 17.70 -32.35 -29.98
N SER A 227 18.07 -31.32 -29.22
CA SER A 227 19.45 -31.08 -28.76
C SER A 227 19.71 -31.50 -27.32
N MET A 228 18.71 -32.02 -26.60
CA MET A 228 18.86 -32.46 -25.21
C MET A 228 19.37 -33.90 -25.18
N GLY A 229 20.41 -34.16 -24.36
CA GLY A 229 20.97 -35.51 -24.19
C GLY A 229 19.92 -36.51 -23.70
N LYS A 230 20.12 -37.80 -23.99
CA LYS A 230 19.18 -38.90 -23.66
C LYS A 230 18.71 -38.91 -22.19
N ASP A 231 19.49 -38.32 -21.30
CA ASP A 231 19.22 -38.22 -19.87
C ASP A 231 18.11 -37.21 -19.51
N TRP A 232 17.66 -36.39 -20.47
CA TRP A 232 16.59 -35.40 -20.32
C TRP A 232 15.33 -35.72 -21.13
N ALA A 233 15.31 -36.84 -21.86
CA ALA A 233 14.12 -37.28 -22.58
C ALA A 233 13.03 -37.71 -21.57
N LEU A 234 11.85 -37.10 -21.65
CA LEU A 234 10.67 -37.60 -20.92
C LEU A 234 10.43 -39.06 -21.28
N TRP A 235 9.99 -39.89 -20.34
CA TRP A 235 9.65 -41.30 -20.56
C TRP A 235 8.54 -41.51 -21.63
N SER A 236 7.78 -40.46 -21.94
CA SER A 236 6.78 -40.42 -23.02
C SER A 236 7.34 -40.00 -24.38
N TYR A 237 8.62 -39.68 -24.46
CA TYR A 237 9.30 -39.30 -25.71
C TYR A 237 9.63 -40.57 -26.49
N SER A 238 8.92 -40.78 -27.59
CA SER A 238 9.16 -41.85 -28.55
C SER A 238 9.98 -41.29 -29.71
N GLU A 239 11.13 -41.89 -30.00
CA GLU A 239 11.90 -41.61 -31.23
C GLU A 239 11.22 -42.19 -32.49
N ALA A 240 10.10 -42.90 -32.35
CA ALA A 240 9.36 -43.39 -33.51
C ALA A 240 8.70 -42.20 -34.24
N PRO A 241 8.91 -42.06 -35.56
CA PRO A 241 8.19 -41.07 -36.34
C PRO A 241 6.68 -41.32 -36.21
N ILE A 242 5.92 -40.23 -36.07
CA ILE A 242 4.46 -40.29 -36.17
C ILE A 242 4.14 -40.67 -37.62
N GLU A 243 3.61 -41.87 -37.82
CA GLU A 243 2.88 -42.25 -39.05
C GLU A 243 1.43 -41.77 -38.98
#